data_AF-A0A4Q1F8M7-F1
#
_entry.id   AF-A0A4Q1F8M7-F1
#
_cell.length_a   1.000
_cell.length_b   1.000
_cell.length_c   1.000
_cell.angle_alpha   90.00
_cell.angle_beta   90.00
_cell.angle_gamma   90.00
#
_symmetry.space_group_name_H-M   'P 1'
#
loop_
_entity.id
_entity.type
_entity.pdbx_description
1 polymer ?
#
loop_
_entity_poly.entity_id
_entity_poly.type
_entity_poly.pdbx_seq_one_letter_code
_entity_poly.pdbx_strand_id
1 'polypeptide(L)'
;MTSYNPKDWFSFIFHFSKADTFRKLIPVMFFMAIYCGAIAYLELEYWDLPEDSKVKNISTMHSMLGFVISLLLAYRTNTAYDRWWEGRRMWGSLVNNSRNFAMKLSVILEDEKDKAFFRKMIPGYASILNKHLKDEETGMQLFDNVDLELDHHKHRPNQVAKIMFKKIHDLYTTNKISGEQLITLNNEVTAFTDICGACERIKNTPIPYSYSAFIKKFIFIFVLTLPFSYVFTLGYYVIPVVVFIFYVLASLELIAEEIEDPFGDDENDLPTRKMAENIKKHVEELI
;
A
#
# COMPACT_ATOMS: atom_id res chain seq x y z
N MET A 1 6.63 -6.75 0.53
CA MET A 1 6.96 -7.02 -0.88
C MET A 1 7.74 -8.32 -1.08
N THR A 2 7.11 -9.30 -1.71
CA THR A 2 7.73 -10.53 -2.22
C THR A 2 8.65 -10.22 -3.40
N SER A 3 9.89 -10.74 -3.38
CA SER A 3 10.82 -10.62 -4.51
C SER A 3 10.50 -11.72 -5.52
N TYR A 4 10.33 -11.37 -6.80
CA TYR A 4 10.04 -12.35 -7.84
C TYR A 4 10.78 -12.06 -9.15
N ASN A 5 10.96 -13.08 -9.99
CA ASN A 5 11.55 -12.93 -11.32
C ASN A 5 10.43 -12.77 -12.36
N PRO A 6 10.22 -11.59 -12.97
CA PRO A 6 9.10 -11.35 -13.89
C PRO A 6 9.14 -12.19 -15.17
N LYS A 7 10.26 -12.89 -15.46
CA LYS A 7 10.39 -13.77 -16.63
C LYS A 7 9.84 -15.18 -16.40
N ASP A 8 9.57 -15.57 -15.16
CA ASP A 8 9.13 -16.93 -14.82
C ASP A 8 7.60 -17.08 -14.83
N TRP A 9 7.02 -16.96 -16.03
CA TRP A 9 5.56 -16.87 -16.22
C TRP A 9 4.79 -18.10 -15.72
N PHE A 10 5.35 -19.30 -15.93
CA PHE A 10 4.71 -20.56 -15.53
C PHE A 10 4.61 -20.71 -14.02
N SER A 11 5.66 -20.33 -13.28
CA SER A 11 5.64 -20.36 -11.82
C SER A 11 4.53 -19.47 -11.26
N PHE A 12 4.32 -18.26 -11.81
CA PHE A 12 3.25 -17.37 -11.32
C PHE A 12 1.84 -17.89 -11.54
N ILE A 13 1.58 -18.59 -12.63
CA ILE A 13 0.22 -19.10 -12.93
C ILE A 13 -0.19 -20.21 -11.95
N PHE A 14 0.77 -20.98 -11.45
CA PHE A 14 0.50 -22.15 -10.61
C PHE A 14 0.95 -21.99 -9.15
N HIS A 15 1.63 -20.88 -8.80
CA HIS A 15 2.04 -20.58 -7.44
C HIS A 15 0.97 -19.77 -6.69
N PHE A 16 0.17 -20.46 -5.88
CA PHE A 16 -0.86 -19.85 -5.03
C PHE A 16 -0.23 -19.30 -3.73
N SER A 17 0.08 -17.99 -3.69
CA SER A 17 0.59 -17.30 -2.49
C SER A 17 -0.50 -17.17 -1.40
N LYS A 18 -0.14 -16.76 -0.17
CA LYS A 18 -1.15 -16.53 0.89
C LYS A 18 -1.95 -15.24 0.63
N ALA A 19 -1.39 -14.27 -0.08
CA ALA A 19 -2.09 -13.07 -0.54
C ALA A 19 -2.97 -13.29 -1.78
N ASP A 20 -2.98 -14.50 -2.35
CA ASP A 20 -3.72 -14.79 -3.58
C ASP A 20 -5.21 -14.47 -3.42
N THR A 21 -5.69 -13.50 -4.20
CA THR A 21 -7.09 -13.07 -4.22
C THR A 21 -8.02 -14.23 -4.50
N PHE A 22 -7.56 -15.23 -5.26
CA PHE A 22 -8.30 -16.45 -5.53
C PHE A 22 -8.73 -17.16 -4.24
N ARG A 23 -7.80 -17.37 -3.30
CA ARG A 23 -8.12 -18.06 -2.02
C ARG A 23 -9.12 -17.30 -1.17
N LYS A 24 -9.01 -15.97 -1.13
CA LYS A 24 -9.96 -15.10 -0.42
C LYS A 24 -11.37 -15.18 -1.03
N LEU A 25 -11.47 -15.37 -2.35
CA LEU A 25 -12.72 -15.37 -3.10
C LEU A 25 -13.38 -16.76 -3.24
N ILE A 26 -12.67 -17.88 -3.02
CA ILE A 26 -13.22 -19.24 -3.17
C ILE A 26 -14.61 -19.42 -2.53
N PRO A 27 -14.84 -19.03 -1.26
CA PRO A 27 -16.15 -19.23 -0.63
C PRO A 27 -17.25 -18.48 -1.39
N VAL A 28 -16.99 -17.23 -1.77
CA VAL A 28 -17.93 -16.38 -2.49
C VAL A 28 -18.18 -16.89 -3.90
N MET A 29 -17.14 -17.37 -4.59
CA MET A 29 -17.25 -18.01 -5.91
C MET A 29 -18.11 -19.26 -5.86
N PHE A 30 -17.99 -20.08 -4.81
CA PHE A 30 -18.83 -21.26 -4.62
C PHE A 30 -20.29 -20.89 -4.40
N PHE A 31 -20.58 -19.91 -3.53
CA PHE A 31 -21.94 -19.38 -3.36
C PHE A 31 -22.50 -18.79 -4.66
N MET A 32 -21.68 -18.08 -5.42
CA MET A 32 -22.05 -17.53 -6.73
C MET A 32 -22.40 -18.65 -7.72
N ALA A 33 -21.64 -19.75 -7.73
CA ALA A 33 -21.91 -20.90 -8.60
C ALA A 33 -23.28 -21.54 -8.27
N ILE A 34 -23.57 -21.74 -6.97
CA ILE A 34 -24.87 -22.25 -6.51
C ILE A 34 -26.00 -21.29 -6.91
N TYR A 35 -25.80 -19.99 -6.68
CA TYR A 35 -26.77 -18.96 -7.05
C TYR A 35 -27.06 -18.96 -8.55
N CYS A 36 -26.03 -18.95 -9.40
CA CYS A 36 -26.19 -19.04 -10.84
C CYS A 36 -26.90 -20.32 -11.27
N GLY A 37 -26.59 -21.46 -10.63
CA GLY A 37 -27.28 -22.73 -10.90
C GLY A 37 -28.76 -22.69 -10.53
N ALA A 38 -29.10 -22.07 -9.41
CA ALA A 38 -30.49 -21.88 -9.00
C ALA A 38 -31.26 -20.99 -10.00
N ILE A 39 -30.67 -19.87 -10.44
CA ILE A 39 -31.29 -19.00 -11.44
C ILE A 39 -31.45 -19.71 -12.78
N ALA A 40 -30.41 -20.41 -13.26
CA ALA A 40 -30.47 -21.17 -14.51
C ALA A 40 -31.55 -22.26 -14.46
N TYR A 41 -31.67 -22.99 -13.36
CA TYR A 41 -32.71 -24.01 -13.18
C TYR A 41 -34.12 -23.38 -13.18
N LEU A 42 -34.33 -22.30 -12.41
CA LEU A 42 -35.63 -21.63 -12.35
C LEU A 42 -36.06 -21.09 -13.71
N GLU A 43 -35.13 -20.52 -14.46
CA GLU A 43 -35.43 -19.88 -15.74
C GLU A 43 -35.66 -20.89 -16.87
N LEU A 44 -34.86 -21.97 -16.92
CA LEU A 44 -34.95 -22.97 -17.99
C LEU A 44 -36.04 -24.02 -17.73
N GLU A 45 -36.24 -24.47 -16.49
CA GLU A 45 -37.09 -25.64 -16.19
C GLU A 45 -38.42 -25.27 -15.55
N TYR A 46 -38.51 -24.13 -14.86
CA TYR A 46 -39.71 -23.76 -14.10
C TYR A 46 -40.51 -22.61 -14.72
N TRP A 47 -39.84 -21.55 -15.16
CA TRP A 47 -40.52 -20.36 -15.71
C TRP A 47 -40.84 -20.44 -17.19
N ASP A 48 -40.14 -21.29 -17.96
CA ASP A 48 -40.33 -21.48 -19.41
C ASP A 48 -40.57 -20.14 -20.14
N LEU A 49 -39.68 -19.18 -19.88
CA LEU A 49 -39.86 -17.81 -20.35
C LEU A 49 -39.77 -17.79 -21.90
N PRO A 50 -40.74 -17.16 -22.59
CA PRO A 50 -40.69 -17.05 -24.06
C PRO A 50 -39.42 -16.34 -24.53
N GLU A 51 -38.88 -16.74 -25.69
CA GLU A 51 -37.69 -16.11 -26.28
C GLU A 51 -37.83 -14.59 -26.56
N ASP A 52 -39.06 -14.10 -26.65
CA ASP A 52 -39.43 -12.67 -26.80
C ASP A 52 -39.64 -11.94 -25.46
N SER A 53 -39.16 -12.52 -24.36
CA SER A 53 -39.23 -11.88 -23.05
C SER A 53 -38.39 -10.59 -23.02
N LYS A 54 -38.96 -9.51 -22.47
CA LYS A 54 -38.26 -8.23 -22.25
C LYS A 54 -37.02 -8.37 -21.38
N VAL A 55 -36.89 -9.47 -20.62
CA VAL A 55 -35.73 -9.83 -19.82
C VAL A 55 -34.47 -9.99 -20.70
N LYS A 56 -34.61 -10.37 -21.98
CA LYS A 56 -33.50 -10.47 -22.93
C LYS A 56 -32.78 -9.13 -23.16
N ASN A 57 -33.48 -8.01 -23.01
CA ASN A 57 -32.91 -6.67 -23.16
C ASN A 57 -31.99 -6.25 -22.00
N ILE A 58 -31.97 -7.00 -20.89
CA ILE A 58 -31.06 -6.77 -19.76
C ILE A 58 -29.59 -6.95 -20.21
N SER A 59 -29.33 -7.76 -21.24
CA SER A 59 -27.98 -7.95 -21.82
C SER A 59 -27.37 -6.69 -22.42
N THR A 60 -28.19 -5.85 -23.06
CA THR A 60 -27.75 -4.54 -23.56
C THR A 60 -27.37 -3.62 -22.40
N MET A 61 -28.15 -3.62 -21.32
CA MET A 61 -27.83 -2.84 -20.11
C MET A 61 -26.51 -3.30 -19.49
N HIS A 62 -26.30 -4.61 -19.35
CA HIS A 62 -25.04 -5.16 -18.84
C HIS A 62 -23.84 -4.84 -19.72
N SER A 63 -24.00 -4.81 -21.03
CA SER A 63 -22.92 -4.43 -21.94
C SER A 63 -22.49 -2.98 -21.71
N MET A 64 -23.45 -2.07 -21.52
CA MET A 64 -23.18 -0.66 -21.22
C MET A 64 -22.59 -0.47 -19.81
N LEU A 65 -23.15 -1.12 -18.80
CA LEU A 65 -22.65 -1.06 -17.42
C LEU A 65 -21.29 -1.74 -17.28
N GLY A 66 -21.03 -2.79 -18.06
CA GLY A 66 -19.74 -3.49 -18.15
C GLY A 66 -18.61 -2.58 -18.63
N PHE A 67 -18.90 -1.69 -19.58
CA PHE A 67 -17.93 -0.66 -19.96
C PHE A 67 -17.66 0.32 -18.81
N VAL A 68 -18.72 0.80 -18.15
CA VAL A 68 -18.59 1.75 -17.03
C VAL A 68 -17.81 1.15 -15.86
N ILE A 69 -18.10 -0.09 -15.48
CA ILE A 69 -17.40 -0.76 -14.37
C ILE A 69 -15.93 -1.00 -14.68
N SER A 70 -15.60 -1.30 -15.94
CA SER A 70 -14.20 -1.47 -16.39
C SER A 70 -13.40 -0.17 -16.22
N LEU A 71 -14.02 0.97 -16.56
CA LEU A 71 -13.41 2.29 -16.43
C LEU A 71 -13.24 2.69 -14.96
N LEU A 72 -14.27 2.48 -14.14
CA LEU A 72 -14.22 2.77 -12.70
C LEU A 72 -13.14 1.96 -11.98
N LEU A 73 -13.05 0.66 -12.29
CA LEU A 73 -12.01 -0.20 -11.75
C LEU A 73 -10.61 0.26 -12.19
N ALA A 74 -10.43 0.61 -13.46
CA ALA A 74 -9.16 1.13 -13.95
C ALA A 74 -8.73 2.41 -13.22
N TYR A 75 -9.64 3.36 -12.99
CA TYR A 75 -9.36 4.56 -12.20
C TYR A 75 -9.02 4.24 -10.73
N ARG A 76 -9.77 3.32 -10.12
CA ARG A 76 -9.55 2.87 -8.74
C ARG A 76 -8.18 2.20 -8.57
N THR A 77 -7.78 1.33 -9.48
CA THR A 77 -6.47 0.68 -9.48
C THR A 77 -5.35 1.69 -9.70
N ASN A 78 -5.50 2.61 -10.66
CA ASN A 78 -4.48 3.65 -10.91
C ASN A 78 -4.29 4.56 -9.69
N THR A 79 -5.38 4.98 -9.04
CA THR A 79 -5.30 5.86 -7.85
C THR A 79 -4.62 5.14 -6.69
N ALA A 80 -4.88 3.84 -6.50
CA ALA A 80 -4.19 3.03 -5.49
C ALA A 80 -2.70 2.90 -5.80
N TYR A 81 -2.38 2.60 -7.06
CA TYR A 81 -1.00 2.49 -7.51
C TYR A 81 -0.22 3.79 -7.34
N ASP A 82 -0.82 4.94 -7.62
CA ASP A 82 -0.18 6.25 -7.43
C ASP A 82 0.19 6.49 -5.95
N ARG A 83 -0.69 6.13 -5.01
CA ARG A 83 -0.40 6.19 -3.56
C ARG A 83 0.74 5.27 -3.17
N TRP A 84 0.72 4.04 -3.66
CA TRP A 84 1.80 3.08 -3.43
C TRP A 84 3.14 3.59 -3.95
N TRP A 85 3.13 4.14 -5.16
CA TRP A 85 4.31 4.70 -5.80
C TRP A 85 4.82 5.96 -5.11
N GLU A 86 3.93 6.85 -4.65
CA GLU A 86 4.31 8.02 -3.85
C GLU A 86 4.99 7.58 -2.55
N GLY A 87 4.42 6.61 -1.83
CA GLY A 87 5.04 6.02 -0.63
C GLY A 87 6.42 5.46 -0.91
N ARG A 88 6.57 4.72 -2.02
CA ARG A 88 7.87 4.17 -2.45
C ARG A 88 8.88 5.28 -2.75
N ARG A 89 8.47 6.37 -3.39
CA ARG A 89 9.33 7.52 -3.69
C ARG A 89 9.76 8.23 -2.41
N MET A 90 8.86 8.42 -1.44
CA MET A 90 9.17 9.04 -0.15
C MET A 90 10.22 8.25 0.63
N TRP A 91 10.06 6.93 0.73
CA TRP A 91 11.08 6.07 1.36
C TRP A 91 12.39 6.02 0.56
N GLY A 92 12.34 6.12 -0.76
CA GLY A 92 13.54 6.28 -1.59
C GLY A 92 14.28 7.59 -1.30
N SER A 93 13.53 8.68 -1.10
CA SER A 93 14.08 9.97 -0.68
C SER A 93 14.74 9.86 0.70
N LEU A 94 14.12 9.14 1.64
CA LEU A 94 14.69 8.94 2.98
C LEU A 94 16.04 8.24 2.93
N VAL A 95 16.18 7.21 2.08
CA VAL A 95 17.45 6.51 1.85
C VAL A 95 18.52 7.47 1.33
N ASN A 96 18.18 8.31 0.35
CA ASN A 96 19.13 9.24 -0.27
C ASN A 96 19.56 10.33 0.71
N ASN A 97 18.62 10.99 1.39
CA ASN A 97 18.94 12.03 2.37
C ASN A 97 19.73 11.45 3.56
N SER A 98 19.43 10.23 4.01
CA SER A 98 20.21 9.57 5.06
C SER A 98 21.69 9.38 4.67
N ARG A 99 21.95 8.97 3.42
CA ARG A 99 23.32 8.81 2.89
C ARG A 99 24.02 10.16 2.73
N ASN A 100 23.34 11.14 2.13
CA ASN A 100 23.89 12.49 1.94
C ASN A 100 24.26 13.13 3.28
N PHE A 101 23.38 12.98 4.26
CA PHE A 101 23.61 13.50 5.60
C PHE A 101 24.80 12.83 6.27
N ALA A 102 24.88 11.49 6.22
CA ALA A 102 26.02 10.73 6.76
C ALA A 102 27.35 11.12 6.10
N MET A 103 27.40 11.23 4.76
CA MET A 103 28.60 11.66 4.03
C MET A 103 29.06 13.07 4.40
N LYS A 104 28.12 14.01 4.52
CA LYS A 104 28.43 15.39 4.92
C LYS A 104 29.00 15.42 6.34
N LEU A 105 28.34 14.72 7.26
CA LEU A 105 28.75 14.67 8.65
C LEU A 105 30.09 13.94 8.84
N SER A 106 30.40 12.91 8.06
CA SER A 106 31.67 12.18 8.19
C SER A 106 32.89 13.02 7.79
N VAL A 107 32.69 13.98 6.88
CA VAL A 107 33.72 14.93 6.45
C VAL A 107 33.76 16.18 7.34
N ILE A 108 32.61 16.70 7.77
CA ILE A 108 32.52 17.93 8.56
C ILE A 108 32.90 17.71 10.02
N LEU A 109 32.52 16.57 10.62
CA LEU A 109 32.75 16.31 12.04
C LEU A 109 34.11 15.67 12.28
N GLU A 110 34.86 16.21 13.22
CA GLU A 110 36.15 15.65 13.64
C GLU A 110 35.99 14.67 14.83
N ASP A 111 35.06 14.94 15.75
CA ASP A 111 34.87 14.19 16.98
C ASP A 111 34.05 12.90 16.76
N GLU A 112 34.63 11.75 17.07
CA GLU A 112 33.96 10.45 16.96
C GLU A 112 32.71 10.32 17.82
N LYS A 113 32.58 11.07 18.92
CA LYS A 113 31.35 11.09 19.72
C LYS A 113 30.18 11.70 18.94
N ASP A 114 30.45 12.73 18.15
CA ASP A 114 29.44 13.41 17.34
C ASP A 114 29.05 12.54 16.14
N LYS A 115 30.03 11.90 15.49
CA LYS A 115 29.78 10.90 14.44
C LYS A 115 28.97 9.72 14.95
N ALA A 116 29.35 9.14 16.09
CA ALA A 116 28.65 8.03 16.71
C ALA A 116 27.19 8.34 17.04
N PHE A 117 26.90 9.59 17.45
CA PHE A 117 25.54 10.05 17.64
C PHE A 117 24.72 9.97 16.34
N PHE A 118 25.21 10.54 15.23
CA PHE A 118 24.46 10.52 13.97
C PHE A 118 24.40 9.15 13.31
N ARG A 119 25.47 8.35 13.44
CA ARG A 119 25.52 6.93 13.06
C ARG A 119 24.35 6.14 13.65
N LYS A 120 23.92 6.51 14.86
CA LYS A 120 22.78 5.91 15.58
C LYS A 120 21.44 6.59 15.27
N MET A 121 21.42 7.92 15.24
CA MET A 121 20.18 8.71 15.12
C MET A 121 19.55 8.64 13.73
N ILE A 122 20.36 8.67 12.66
CA ILE A 122 19.86 8.64 11.28
C ILE A 122 19.08 7.33 11.02
N PRO A 123 19.63 6.14 11.29
CA PRO A 123 18.88 4.89 11.13
C PRO A 123 17.75 4.74 12.17
N GLY A 124 17.95 5.28 13.37
CA GLY A 124 16.93 5.33 14.42
C GLY A 124 15.66 6.04 13.95
N TYR A 125 15.79 7.16 13.23
CA TYR A 125 14.66 7.86 12.63
C TYR A 125 13.90 6.98 11.65
N ALA A 126 14.59 6.31 10.72
CA ALA A 126 13.95 5.45 9.74
C ALA A 126 13.19 4.27 10.39
N SER A 127 13.76 3.68 11.45
CA SER A 127 13.09 2.63 12.23
C SER A 127 11.83 3.16 12.93
N ILE A 128 11.93 4.36 13.52
CA ILE A 128 10.80 5.03 14.19
C ILE A 128 9.70 5.37 13.20
N LEU A 129 10.04 5.89 12.02
CA LEU A 129 9.08 6.18 10.97
C LEU A 129 8.37 4.92 10.47
N ASN A 130 9.10 3.82 10.25
CA ASN A 130 8.49 2.53 9.90
C ASN A 130 7.44 2.11 10.94
N LYS A 131 7.77 2.19 12.24
CA LYS A 131 6.83 1.83 13.31
C LYS A 131 5.64 2.80 13.36
N HIS A 132 5.89 4.11 13.25
CA HIS A 132 4.87 5.16 13.25
C HIS A 132 3.84 4.98 12.13
N LEU A 133 4.29 4.59 10.94
CA LEU A 133 3.38 4.34 9.81
C LEU A 133 2.62 3.01 9.93
N LYS A 134 3.02 2.08 10.79
CA LYS A 134 2.32 0.80 11.02
C LYS A 134 1.43 0.79 12.27
N ASP A 135 1.70 1.65 13.25
CA ASP A 135 0.88 1.78 14.46
C ASP A 135 -0.50 2.37 14.12
N GLU A 136 -1.58 1.64 14.39
CA GLU A 136 -2.94 2.21 14.45
C GLU A 136 -3.26 2.72 15.86
N GLU A 137 -2.72 2.11 16.91
CA GLU A 137 -2.81 2.56 18.30
C GLU A 137 -1.67 1.90 19.12
N THR A 138 -0.83 2.72 19.75
CA THR A 138 0.05 2.32 20.88
C THR A 138 1.29 1.48 20.55
N GLY A 139 2.35 2.14 20.07
CA GLY A 139 3.67 1.52 20.04
C GLY A 139 4.27 1.37 21.43
N MET A 140 4.01 0.25 22.09
CA MET A 140 4.89 -0.27 23.12
C MET A 140 5.63 -1.46 22.51
N GLN A 141 6.82 -1.21 21.94
CA GLN A 141 7.92 -2.18 21.92
C GLN A 141 9.22 -1.61 21.31
N LEU A 142 10.19 -1.52 22.23
CA LEU A 142 11.63 -1.81 22.11
C LEU A 142 12.44 -0.92 21.14
N PHE A 143 13.03 0.12 21.73
CA PHE A 143 14.37 0.61 21.37
C PHE A 143 15.38 0.05 22.37
N ASP A 144 15.73 -1.23 22.28
CA ASP A 144 16.74 -1.81 23.17
C ASP A 144 18.16 -1.28 22.92
N ASN A 145 18.34 -0.40 21.93
CA ASN A 145 19.66 0.09 21.56
C ASN A 145 19.76 1.61 21.48
N VAL A 146 18.69 2.38 21.74
CA VAL A 146 18.77 3.85 21.79
C VAL A 146 18.11 4.33 23.08
N ASP A 147 18.93 4.71 24.08
CA ASP A 147 18.52 5.41 25.31
C ASP A 147 17.91 6.80 24.99
N LEU A 148 16.86 6.83 24.19
CA LEU A 148 16.02 8.01 24.05
C LEU A 148 14.79 7.75 24.89
N GLU A 149 14.66 8.50 25.98
CA GLU A 149 13.40 8.70 26.69
C GLU A 149 12.43 9.44 25.76
N LEU A 150 11.84 8.71 24.80
CA LEU A 150 10.81 9.25 23.92
C LEU A 150 9.48 9.19 24.64
N ASP A 151 8.74 10.29 24.60
CA ASP A 151 7.37 10.31 25.05
C ASP A 151 6.50 9.55 24.05
N HIS A 152 6.05 8.36 24.43
CA HIS A 152 5.27 7.47 23.60
C HIS A 152 3.88 8.01 23.23
N HIS A 153 3.39 9.03 23.94
CA HIS A 153 2.12 9.71 23.68
C HIS A 153 2.25 10.90 22.71
N LYS A 154 3.48 11.24 22.32
CA LYS A 154 3.75 12.34 21.38
C LYS A 154 4.26 11.81 20.04
N HIS A 155 4.28 12.71 19.06
CA HIS A 155 4.76 12.43 17.71
C HIS A 155 6.23 12.00 17.69
N ARG A 156 6.49 10.69 17.57
CA ARG A 156 7.83 10.11 17.77
C ARG A 156 8.84 10.56 16.72
N PRO A 157 8.54 10.57 15.40
CA PRO A 157 9.48 11.09 14.41
C PRO A 157 9.93 12.52 14.71
N ASN A 158 9.01 13.38 15.18
CA ASN A 158 9.33 14.77 15.49
C ASN A 158 10.25 14.92 16.70
N GLN A 159 10.12 14.04 17.69
CA GLN A 159 11.04 14.03 18.84
C GLN A 159 12.47 13.69 18.40
N VAL A 160 12.63 12.70 17.53
CA VAL A 160 13.94 12.30 16.97
C VAL A 160 14.53 13.39 16.09
N ALA A 161 13.72 13.99 15.21
CA ALA A 161 14.14 15.13 14.39
C ALA A 161 14.59 16.30 15.28
N LYS A 162 13.83 16.64 16.33
CA LYS A 162 14.19 17.68 17.29
C LYS A 162 15.51 17.41 17.99
N ILE A 163 15.78 16.16 18.38
CA ILE A 163 17.04 15.75 18.99
C ILE A 163 18.20 15.94 17.99
N MET A 164 18.02 15.57 16.71
CA MET A 164 19.02 15.83 15.67
C MET A 164 19.24 17.33 15.42
N PHE A 165 18.17 18.13 15.29
CA PHE A 165 18.26 19.59 15.15
C PHE A 165 19.01 20.22 16.32
N LYS A 166 18.68 19.81 17.56
CA LYS A 166 19.38 20.29 18.74
C LYS A 166 20.87 19.96 18.67
N LYS A 167 21.23 18.73 18.29
CA LYS A 167 22.64 18.34 18.15
C LYS A 167 23.39 19.19 17.12
N ILE A 168 22.80 19.45 15.96
CA ILE A 168 23.42 20.31 14.94
C ILE A 168 23.60 21.74 15.48
N HIS A 169 22.59 22.27 16.18
CA HIS A 169 22.68 23.59 16.80
C HIS A 169 23.75 23.65 17.90
N ASP A 170 23.89 22.61 18.72
CA ASP A 170 24.94 22.50 19.74
C ASP A 170 26.34 22.48 19.09
N LEU A 171 26.51 21.80 17.94
CA LEU A 171 27.75 21.82 17.18
C LEU A 171 28.10 23.24 16.68
N TYR A 172 27.09 24.01 16.26
CA TYR A 172 27.30 25.40 15.84
C TYR A 172 27.68 26.30 17.02
N THR A 173 26.90 26.26 18.11
CA THR A 173 27.14 27.12 19.29
C THR A 173 28.47 26.83 20.00
N THR A 174 28.98 25.61 19.86
CA THR A 174 30.31 25.20 20.34
C THR A 174 31.44 25.42 19.32
N ASN A 175 31.15 26.10 18.19
CA ASN A 175 32.09 26.38 17.10
C ASN A 175 32.74 25.14 16.46
N LYS A 176 32.07 23.97 16.52
CA LYS A 176 32.51 22.74 15.82
C LYS A 176 32.12 22.74 14.34
N ILE A 177 31.14 23.57 13.94
CA ILE A 177 30.74 23.76 12.54
C ILE A 177 30.52 25.25 12.24
N SER A 178 30.66 25.65 10.98
CA SER A 178 30.37 27.01 10.51
C SER A 178 28.87 27.26 10.30
N GLY A 179 28.47 28.51 10.10
CA GLY A 179 27.09 28.88 9.78
C GLY A 179 26.61 28.30 8.44
N GLU A 180 27.48 28.26 7.43
CA GLU A 180 27.20 27.69 6.11
C GLU A 180 27.01 26.16 6.19
N GLN A 181 27.82 25.49 7.02
CA GLN A 181 27.68 24.07 7.31
C GLN A 181 26.37 23.79 8.06
N LEU A 182 26.01 24.62 9.05
CA LEU A 182 24.72 24.52 9.75
C LEU A 182 23.53 24.57 8.78
N ILE A 183 23.51 25.53 7.85
CA ILE A 183 22.44 25.64 6.84
C ILE A 183 22.39 24.36 5.99
N THR A 184 23.55 23.86 5.55
CA THR A 184 23.65 22.67 4.70
C THR A 184 23.17 21.40 5.40
N LEU A 185 23.46 21.25 6.70
CA LEU A 185 23.05 20.10 7.50
C LEU A 185 21.58 20.18 7.92
N ASN A 186 21.06 21.38 8.22
CA ASN A 186 19.66 21.58 8.54
C ASN A 186 18.73 21.15 7.40
N ASN A 187 19.11 21.40 6.14
CA ASN A 187 18.32 20.97 4.99
C ASN A 187 18.10 19.45 4.96
N GLU A 188 19.09 18.66 5.38
CA GLU A 188 18.96 17.20 5.44
C GLU A 188 17.97 16.76 6.52
N VAL A 189 18.01 17.36 7.72
CA VAL A 189 17.07 17.02 8.80
C VAL A 189 15.65 17.52 8.50
N THR A 190 15.51 18.67 7.85
CA THR A 190 14.21 19.16 7.34
C THR A 190 13.60 18.16 6.37
N ALA A 191 14.39 17.61 5.44
CA ALA A 191 13.92 16.62 4.48
C ALA A 191 13.33 15.36 5.16
N PHE A 192 13.87 14.94 6.30
CA PHE A 192 13.32 13.80 7.05
C PHE A 192 11.89 14.10 7.53
N THR A 193 11.66 15.32 8.02
CA THR A 193 10.35 15.77 8.51
C THR A 193 9.35 15.95 7.37
N ASP A 194 9.80 16.49 6.22
CA ASP A 194 8.97 16.61 5.01
C ASP A 194 8.52 15.24 4.48
N ILE A 195 9.43 14.26 4.48
CA ILE A 195 9.14 12.87 4.11
C ILE A 195 8.12 12.26 5.08
N CYS A 196 8.28 12.49 6.39
CA CYS A 196 7.34 12.01 7.41
C CYS A 196 5.93 12.56 7.17
N GLY A 197 5.81 13.87 6.98
CA GLY A 197 4.52 14.51 6.69
C GLY A 197 3.89 14.04 5.38
N ALA A 198 4.69 13.76 4.35
CA ALA A 198 4.20 13.16 3.11
C ALA A 198 3.67 11.73 3.33
N CYS A 199 4.39 10.89 4.06
CA CYS A 199 3.94 9.54 4.41
C CYS A 199 2.67 9.56 5.28
N GLU A 200 2.56 10.49 6.22
CA GLU A 200 1.35 10.70 7.03
C GLU A 200 0.16 11.12 6.19
N ARG A 201 0.35 12.02 5.22
CA ARG A 201 -0.72 12.40 4.29
C ARG A 201 -1.22 11.18 3.52
N ILE A 202 -0.31 10.34 3.01
CA ILE A 202 -0.67 9.11 2.29
C ILE A 202 -1.43 8.14 3.21
N LYS A 203 -0.98 7.94 4.46
CA LYS A 203 -1.64 7.04 5.42
C LYS A 203 -3.01 7.56 5.87
N ASN A 204 -3.07 8.82 6.30
CA ASN A 204 -4.23 9.40 6.98
C ASN A 204 -5.29 9.97 6.02
N THR A 205 -4.99 10.03 4.71
CA THR A 205 -5.94 10.50 3.70
C THR A 205 -6.28 9.36 2.74
N PRO A 206 -7.11 8.39 3.18
CA PRO A 206 -7.53 7.28 2.33
C PRO A 206 -8.42 7.76 1.18
N ILE A 207 -8.62 6.88 0.18
CA ILE A 207 -9.59 7.15 -0.89
C ILE A 207 -10.97 7.31 -0.22
N PRO A 208 -11.77 8.32 -0.60
CA PRO A 208 -13.05 8.57 0.04
C PRO A 208 -13.91 7.31 0.13
N TYR A 209 -14.36 6.98 1.34
CA TYR A 209 -15.13 5.76 1.61
C TYR A 209 -16.33 5.60 0.67
N SER A 210 -17.03 6.69 0.34
CA SER A 210 -18.17 6.65 -0.58
C SER A 210 -17.81 6.10 -1.96
N TYR A 211 -16.61 6.39 -2.46
CA TYR A 211 -16.11 5.89 -3.73
C TYR A 211 -15.82 4.39 -3.66
N SER A 212 -15.03 3.94 -2.68
CA SER A 212 -14.70 2.52 -2.49
C SER A 212 -15.96 1.68 -2.20
N ALA A 213 -16.87 2.18 -1.37
CA ALA A 213 -18.14 1.50 -1.08
C ALA A 213 -19.05 1.43 -2.31
N PHE A 214 -19.08 2.47 -3.14
CA PHE A 214 -19.88 2.48 -4.38
C PHE A 214 -19.38 1.41 -5.36
N ILE A 215 -18.07 1.33 -5.61
CA ILE A 215 -17.49 0.34 -6.53
C ILE A 215 -17.81 -1.09 -6.07
N LYS A 216 -17.57 -1.41 -4.80
CA LYS A 216 -17.87 -2.74 -4.23
C LYS A 216 -19.35 -3.12 -4.38
N LYS A 217 -20.26 -2.20 -4.07
CA LYS A 217 -21.72 -2.40 -4.26
C LYS A 217 -22.07 -2.58 -5.73
N PHE A 218 -21.43 -1.81 -6.62
CA PHE A 218 -21.71 -1.85 -8.04
C PHE A 218 -21.26 -3.19 -8.65
N ILE A 219 -20.05 -3.69 -8.32
CA ILE A 219 -19.58 -5.03 -8.70
C ILE A 219 -20.56 -6.10 -8.22
N PHE A 220 -20.98 -6.03 -6.95
CA PHE A 220 -21.90 -7.01 -6.37
C PHE A 220 -23.24 -7.06 -7.11
N ILE A 221 -23.89 -5.90 -7.31
CA ILE A 221 -25.17 -5.81 -8.02
C ILE A 221 -25.03 -6.23 -9.49
N PHE A 222 -23.96 -5.80 -10.16
CA PHE A 222 -23.67 -6.16 -11.54
C PHE A 222 -23.57 -7.67 -11.70
N VAL A 223 -22.74 -8.33 -10.89
CA VAL A 223 -22.55 -9.79 -10.96
C VAL A 223 -23.81 -10.56 -10.58
N LEU A 224 -24.54 -10.14 -9.53
CA LEU A 224 -25.79 -10.80 -9.14
C LEU A 224 -26.87 -10.77 -10.21
N THR A 225 -26.87 -9.75 -11.07
CA THR A 225 -27.87 -9.59 -12.13
C THR A 225 -27.43 -10.17 -13.48
N LEU A 226 -26.17 -10.63 -13.62
CA LEU A 226 -25.68 -11.29 -14.83
C LEU A 226 -26.40 -12.59 -15.22
N PRO A 227 -26.73 -13.54 -14.30
CA PRO A 227 -27.33 -14.80 -14.73
C PRO A 227 -28.67 -14.59 -15.44
N PHE A 228 -29.55 -13.72 -14.93
CA PHE A 228 -30.82 -13.35 -15.59
C PHE A 228 -30.66 -12.77 -17.00
N SER A 229 -29.47 -12.26 -17.31
CA SER A 229 -29.19 -11.65 -18.60
C SER A 229 -28.66 -12.64 -19.64
N TYR A 230 -27.97 -13.69 -19.20
CA TYR A 230 -27.21 -14.56 -20.08
C TYR A 230 -27.66 -16.02 -20.04
N VAL A 231 -28.57 -16.42 -19.15
CA VAL A 231 -29.14 -17.77 -19.12
C VAL A 231 -29.82 -18.13 -20.45
N PHE A 232 -30.59 -17.23 -21.06
CA PHE A 232 -31.20 -17.48 -22.39
C PHE A 232 -30.18 -17.86 -23.48
N THR A 233 -28.96 -17.33 -23.41
CA THR A 233 -27.93 -17.54 -24.43
C THR A 233 -26.98 -18.67 -24.06
N LEU A 234 -26.65 -18.83 -22.78
CA LEU A 234 -25.60 -19.74 -22.29
C LEU A 234 -26.18 -21.00 -21.60
N GLY A 235 -27.46 -21.00 -21.24
CA GLY A 235 -28.05 -22.02 -20.37
C GLY A 235 -27.23 -22.20 -19.10
N TYR A 236 -26.97 -23.46 -18.71
CA TYR A 236 -26.15 -23.77 -17.55
C TYR A 236 -24.66 -23.35 -17.67
N TYR A 237 -24.15 -23.02 -18.86
CA TYR A 237 -22.80 -22.44 -18.98
C TYR A 237 -22.68 -21.05 -18.35
N VAL A 238 -23.79 -20.41 -17.99
CA VAL A 238 -23.79 -19.17 -17.22
C VAL A 238 -23.05 -19.34 -15.88
N ILE A 239 -23.07 -20.54 -15.28
CA ILE A 239 -22.44 -20.82 -13.99
C ILE A 239 -20.92 -20.56 -14.04
N PRO A 240 -20.11 -21.27 -14.84
CA PRO A 240 -18.68 -21.03 -14.90
C PRO A 240 -18.33 -19.64 -15.44
N VAL A 241 -19.13 -19.08 -16.36
CA VAL A 241 -18.87 -17.77 -16.96
C VAL A 241 -19.05 -16.64 -15.95
N VAL A 242 -20.16 -16.61 -15.20
CA VAL A 242 -20.41 -15.55 -14.21
C VAL A 242 -19.45 -15.66 -13.03
N VAL A 243 -19.11 -16.88 -12.59
CA VAL A 243 -18.09 -17.10 -11.55
C VAL A 243 -16.72 -16.56 -12.00
N PHE A 244 -16.34 -16.77 -13.27
CA PHE A 244 -15.11 -16.22 -13.81
C PHE A 244 -15.12 -14.69 -13.89
N ILE A 245 -16.22 -14.09 -14.37
CA ILE A 245 -16.37 -12.63 -14.42
C ILE A 245 -16.29 -12.03 -13.01
N PHE A 246 -16.96 -12.64 -12.04
CA PHE A 246 -16.87 -12.25 -10.63
C PHE A 246 -15.44 -12.28 -10.14
N TYR A 247 -14.72 -13.38 -10.39
CA TYR A 247 -13.33 -13.53 -9.98
C TYR A 247 -12.45 -12.41 -10.54
N VAL A 248 -12.58 -12.07 -11.83
CA VAL A 248 -11.79 -11.00 -12.45
C VAL A 248 -12.10 -9.64 -11.84
N LEU A 249 -13.38 -9.26 -11.75
CA LEU A 249 -13.80 -7.96 -11.23
C LEU A 249 -13.45 -7.79 -9.74
N ALA A 250 -13.74 -8.81 -8.94
CA ALA A 250 -13.45 -8.78 -7.50
C ALA A 250 -11.94 -8.84 -7.22
N SER A 251 -11.16 -9.58 -8.01
CA SER A 251 -9.69 -9.60 -7.85
C SER A 251 -9.06 -8.25 -8.15
N LEU A 252 -9.50 -7.55 -9.19
CA LEU A 252 -9.01 -6.20 -9.49
C LEU A 252 -9.28 -5.22 -8.35
N GLU A 253 -10.48 -5.28 -7.76
CA GLU A 253 -10.83 -4.46 -6.59
C GLU A 253 -10.00 -4.83 -5.36
N LEU A 254 -9.80 -6.13 -5.08
CA LEU A 254 -8.97 -6.58 -3.96
C LEU A 254 -7.50 -6.18 -4.11
N ILE A 255 -6.94 -6.25 -5.32
CA ILE A 255 -5.57 -5.77 -5.59
C ILE A 255 -5.48 -4.27 -5.36
N ALA A 256 -6.47 -3.50 -5.83
CA ALA A 256 -6.52 -2.07 -5.63
C ALA A 256 -6.73 -1.67 -4.16
N GLU A 257 -7.38 -2.51 -3.36
CA GLU A 257 -7.49 -2.37 -1.90
C GLU A 257 -6.16 -2.66 -1.20
N GLU A 258 -5.48 -3.76 -1.55
CA GLU A 258 -4.20 -4.14 -0.95
C GLU A 258 -3.12 -3.08 -1.17
N ILE A 259 -2.97 -2.55 -2.39
CA ILE A 259 -1.94 -1.54 -2.68
C ILE A 259 -2.34 -0.12 -2.26
N GLU A 260 -3.58 0.11 -1.83
CA GLU A 260 -4.05 1.44 -1.40
C GLU A 260 -3.35 1.91 -0.11
N ASP A 261 -3.05 0.98 0.80
CA ASP A 261 -2.32 1.25 2.05
C ASP A 261 -0.88 0.72 2.00
N PRO A 262 0.08 1.48 1.45
CA PRO A 262 1.41 0.94 1.16
C PRO A 262 2.29 0.69 2.38
N PHE A 263 1.85 1.05 3.59
CA PHE A 263 2.67 0.98 4.80
C PHE A 263 2.25 -0.12 5.77
N GLY A 264 1.20 -0.88 5.45
CA GLY A 264 0.68 -1.99 6.25
C GLY A 264 1.62 -3.19 6.35
N ASP A 265 1.05 -4.36 6.64
CA ASP A 265 1.75 -5.63 6.78
C ASP A 265 1.38 -6.68 5.71
N ASP A 266 0.68 -6.27 4.65
CA ASP A 266 0.34 -7.14 3.53
C ASP A 266 1.58 -7.53 2.70
N GLU A 267 1.46 -8.63 1.94
CA GLU A 267 2.60 -9.17 1.17
C GLU A 267 3.13 -8.16 0.13
N ASN A 268 2.24 -7.32 -0.42
CA ASN A 268 2.54 -6.33 -1.44
C ASN A 268 2.88 -4.93 -0.90
N ASP A 269 2.86 -4.75 0.42
CA ASP A 269 3.25 -3.49 1.05
C ASP A 269 4.74 -3.21 0.90
N LEU A 270 5.06 -1.92 1.05
CA LEU A 270 6.44 -1.46 0.94
C LEU A 270 7.29 -2.12 2.04
N PRO A 271 8.50 -2.62 1.69
CA PRO A 271 9.39 -3.27 2.66
C PRO A 271 10.14 -2.21 3.48
N THR A 272 9.41 -1.29 4.12
CA THR A 272 9.90 -0.14 4.88
C THR A 272 10.89 -0.54 5.98
N ARG A 273 10.65 -1.66 6.67
CA ARG A 273 11.61 -2.27 7.61
C ARG A 273 12.95 -2.60 6.96
N LYS A 274 12.94 -3.29 5.81
CA LYS A 274 14.15 -3.63 5.05
C LYS A 274 14.86 -2.37 4.54
N MET A 275 14.09 -1.35 4.14
CA MET A 275 14.65 -0.06 3.74
C MET A 275 15.34 0.64 4.93
N ALA A 276 14.76 0.61 6.13
CA ALA A 276 15.38 1.12 7.34
C ALA A 276 16.66 0.34 7.73
N GLU A 277 16.64 -0.99 7.62
CA GLU A 277 17.83 -1.84 7.82
C GLU A 277 18.95 -1.50 6.82
N ASN A 278 18.59 -1.27 5.55
CA ASN A 278 19.55 -0.81 4.54
C ASN A 278 20.09 0.59 4.84
N ILE A 279 19.25 1.52 5.32
CA ILE A 279 19.72 2.84 5.78
C ILE A 279 20.75 2.67 6.89
N LYS A 280 20.47 1.82 7.87
CA LYS A 280 21.42 1.50 8.95
C LYS A 280 22.76 1.07 8.41
N LYS A 281 22.77 0.04 7.55
CA LYS A 281 24.00 -0.47 6.94
C LYS A 281 24.78 0.63 6.21
N HIS A 282 24.14 1.38 5.32
CA HIS A 282 24.83 2.41 4.54
C HIS A 282 25.36 3.55 5.42
N VAL A 283 24.63 3.95 6.45
CA VAL A 283 25.06 5.02 7.35
C VAL A 283 26.27 4.56 8.17
N GLU A 284 26.23 3.34 8.73
CA GLU A 284 27.35 2.77 9.49
C GLU A 284 28.63 2.59 8.66
N GLU A 285 28.50 2.39 7.34
CA GLU A 285 29.65 2.35 6.41
C GLU A 285 30.23 3.75 6.13
N LEU A 286 29.43 4.81 6.24
CA LEU A 286 29.78 6.16 5.78
C LEU A 286 30.30 7.10 6.86
N ILE A 287 29.78 6.98 8.09
CA ILE A 287 30.12 7.86 9.21
C ILE A 287 30.48 7.07 10.44
#